data_AF-A0A7J9N1S9-F1
#
_entry.id   AF-A0A7J9N1S9-F1
#
_cell.length_a   1.000
_cell.length_b   1.000
_cell.length_c   1.000
_cell.angle_alpha   90.00
_cell.angle_beta   90.00
_cell.angle_gamma   90.00
#
_symmetry.space_group_name_H-M   'P 1'
#
loop_
_entity.id
_entity.type
_entity.pdbx_description
1 polymer ?
#
loop_
_entity_poly.entity_id
_entity_poly.type
_entity_poly.pdbx_seq_one_letter_code
_entity_poly.pdbx_strand_id
1 'polypeptide(L)' 'MVALMMVAAAAVVTAAAALVMVLVDERLSTEGTGLPFGLSNNLLGWILFGVFGLIWTFFFIYVSSLEEDEESGLSL' A
#
# COMPACT_ATOMS: atom_id res chain seq x y z
N MET A 1 -3.65 44.21 17.52
CA MET A 1 -2.73 43.06 17.58
C MET A 1 -3.43 41.75 17.23
N VAL A 2 -4.53 41.38 17.90
CA VAL A 2 -5.30 40.15 17.61
C VAL A 2 -5.82 40.10 16.16
N ALA A 3 -6.43 41.17 15.65
CA ALA A 3 -6.92 41.21 14.27
C ALA A 3 -5.82 41.00 13.21
N LEU A 4 -4.61 41.50 13.47
CA LEU A 4 -3.46 41.32 12.58
C LEU A 4 -2.97 39.86 12.58
N MET A 5 -3.01 39.19 13.73
CA MET A 5 -2.69 37.75 13.84
C MET A 5 -3.72 36.89 13.10
N MET A 6 -5.00 37.26 13.14
CA MET A 6 -6.06 36.52 12.42
C MET A 6 -5.92 36.65 10.89
N VAL A 7 -5.55 37.83 10.40
CA VAL A 7 -5.29 38.05 8.96
C VAL A 7 -4.04 37.29 8.51
N ALA A 8 -2.98 37.28 9.31
CA ALA A 8 -1.79 36.50 9.03
C ALA A 8 -2.07 34.99 9.01
N ALA A 9 -2.86 34.48 9.96
CA ALA A 9 -3.28 33.08 9.99
C ALA A 9 -4.12 32.70 8.76
N ALA A 10 -5.06 33.55 8.36
CA ALA A 10 -5.85 33.34 7.15
C ALA A 10 -4.99 33.34 5.88
N ALA A 11 -4.01 34.24 5.78
CA ALA A 11 -3.07 34.30 4.66
C ALA A 11 -2.15 33.08 4.57
N VAL A 12 -1.74 32.51 5.70
CA VAL A 12 -0.96 31.25 5.73
C VAL A 12 -1.81 30.07 5.29
N VAL A 13 -3.07 30.00 5.73
CA VAL A 13 -4.01 28.94 5.32
C VAL A 13 -4.34 29.03 3.82
N THR A 14 -4.57 30.23 3.29
CA THR A 14 -4.82 30.42 1.85
C THR A 14 -3.55 30.23 1.02
N ALA A 15 -2.37 30.64 1.51
CA ALA A 15 -1.10 30.37 0.85
C ALA A 15 -0.76 28.87 0.84
N ALA A 16 -1.13 28.12 1.88
CA ALA A 16 -0.99 26.66 1.94
C ALA A 16 -2.05 25.93 1.08
N ALA A 17 -3.20 26.55 0.80
CA ALA A 17 -4.20 26.02 -0.12
C ALA A 17 -3.88 26.36 -1.60
N ALA A 18 -3.08 27.39 -1.87
CA ALA A 18 -2.77 27.84 -3.23
C ALA A 18 -1.99 26.82 -4.07
N LEU A 19 -1.20 25.95 -3.43
CA LEU A 19 -0.42 24.91 -4.11
C LEU A 19 -1.33 23.82 -4.69
N VAL A 20 -2.55 23.67 -4.16
CA VAL A 20 -3.55 22.70 -4.63
C VAL A 20 -4.11 23.10 -6.01
N MET A 21 -4.14 24.38 -6.35
CA MET A 21 -4.67 24.87 -7.63
C MET A 21 -3.62 24.93 -8.76
N VAL A 22 -2.41 24.43 -8.52
CA VAL A 22 -1.28 24.41 -9.49
C VAL A 22 -1.13 23.04 -10.16
N LEU A 23 -1.72 21.99 -9.59
CA LEU A 23 -1.69 20.66 -10.17
C LEU A 23 -2.79 20.56 -11.22
N VAL A 24 -2.38 20.30 -12.48
CA VAL A 24 -3.32 20.11 -13.60
C VAL A 24 -4.15 18.84 -13.42
N ASP A 25 -3.57 17.82 -12.76
CA ASP A 25 -4.20 16.52 -12.49
C ASP A 25 -3.82 15.98 -11.11
N GLU A 26 -4.75 15.26 -10.47
CA GLU A 26 -4.45 14.36 -9.36
C GLU A 26 -3.65 13.14 -9.82
N ARG A 27 -2.56 12.88 -9.10
CA ARG A 27 -1.68 11.73 -9.31
C ARG A 27 -1.41 11.05 -7.98
N LEU A 28 -1.22 9.74 -8.00
CA LEU A 28 -0.97 8.96 -6.79
C LEU A 28 0.39 9.32 -6.13
N SER A 29 1.36 9.78 -6.93
CA SER A 29 2.66 10.33 -6.46
C SER A 29 3.37 9.51 -5.37
N THR A 30 3.27 8.18 -5.44
CA THR A 30 3.94 7.27 -4.50
C THR A 30 5.27 6.72 -5.04
N GLU A 31 5.68 7.14 -6.23
CA GLU A 31 7.01 6.85 -6.78
C GLU A 31 8.13 7.50 -5.94
N GLY A 32 9.25 6.81 -5.75
CA GLY A 32 10.38 7.32 -4.95
C GLY A 32 10.16 7.41 -3.44
N THR A 33 8.97 7.09 -2.93
CA THR A 33 8.64 7.15 -1.49
C THR A 33 9.17 5.95 -0.68
N GLY A 34 9.59 4.87 -1.36
CA GLY A 34 10.13 3.68 -0.71
C GLY A 34 9.10 2.83 0.03
N LEU A 35 7.81 2.94 -0.32
CA LEU A 35 6.76 2.14 0.30
C LEU A 35 7.04 0.63 0.10
N PRO A 36 6.93 -0.19 1.17
CA PRO A 36 7.22 -1.61 1.10
C PRO A 36 6.25 -2.28 0.12
N PHE A 37 6.79 -3.03 -0.84
CA PHE A 37 6.05 -3.66 -1.94
C PHE A 37 5.17 -2.71 -2.76
N GLY A 38 5.41 -1.39 -2.70
CA GLY A 38 4.60 -0.39 -3.41
C GLY A 38 3.19 -0.18 -2.84
N LEU A 39 2.96 -0.53 -1.58
CA LEU A 39 1.63 -0.48 -0.95
C LEU A 39 1.25 0.94 -0.53
N SER A 40 0.58 1.67 -1.42
CA SER A 40 0.05 3.02 -1.15
C SER A 40 -1.35 3.05 -0.53
N ASN A 41 -2.01 1.88 -0.43
CA ASN A 41 -3.33 1.72 0.18
C ASN A 41 -3.42 0.36 0.86
N ASN A 42 -4.05 0.30 2.04
CA ASN A 42 -4.25 -0.92 2.81
C ASN A 42 -4.93 -2.04 2.02
N LEU A 43 -5.83 -1.71 1.09
CA LEU A 43 -6.48 -2.69 0.22
C LEU A 43 -5.46 -3.44 -0.65
N LEU A 44 -4.38 -2.79 -1.12
CA LEU A 44 -3.34 -3.49 -1.88
C LEU A 44 -2.65 -4.57 -1.03
N GLY A 45 -2.45 -4.30 0.26
CA GLY A 45 -1.90 -5.29 1.20
C GLY A 45 -2.85 -6.49 1.36
N TRP A 46 -4.15 -6.23 1.47
CA TRP A 46 -5.17 -7.29 1.52
C TRP A 46 -5.29 -8.08 0.23
N ILE A 47 -5.09 -7.45 -0.93
CA ILE A 47 -5.03 -8.16 -2.22
C ILE A 47 -3.81 -9.08 -2.24
N LEU A 48 -2.63 -8.57 -1.84
CA LEU A 48 -1.41 -9.38 -1.79
C LEU A 48 -1.57 -10.58 -0.85
N PHE A 49 -2.05 -10.34 0.36
CA PHE A 49 -2.30 -11.39 1.35
C PHE A 49 -3.40 -12.35 0.90
N GLY A 50 -4.50 -11.84 0.36
CA GLY A 50 -5.66 -12.62 -0.05
C GLY A 50 -5.38 -13.55 -1.22
N VAL A 51 -4.71 -13.05 -2.27
CA VAL A 51 -4.37 -13.87 -3.44
C VAL A 51 -3.30 -14.91 -3.08
N PHE A 52 -2.26 -14.51 -2.35
CA PHE A 52 -1.26 -15.46 -1.86
C PHE A 52 -1.90 -16.53 -0.98
N GLY A 53 -2.70 -16.13 0.01
CA GLY A 53 -3.39 -17.03 0.93
C GLY A 53 -4.39 -17.95 0.24
N LEU A 54 -5.08 -17.47 -0.80
CA LEU A 54 -6.01 -18.27 -1.59
C LEU A 54 -5.28 -19.39 -2.34
N ILE A 55 -4.23 -19.04 -3.11
CA ILE A 55 -3.43 -20.04 -3.84
C ILE A 55 -2.74 -20.98 -2.85
N TRP A 56 -2.18 -20.46 -1.76
CA TRP A 56 -1.56 -21.25 -0.72
C TRP A 56 -2.55 -22.23 -0.08
N THR A 57 -3.80 -21.82 0.13
CA THR A 57 -4.84 -22.71 0.67
C THR A 57 -5.13 -23.87 -0.28
N PHE A 58 -5.27 -23.60 -1.59
CA PHE A 58 -5.45 -24.67 -2.58
C PHE A 58 -4.24 -25.59 -2.66
N PHE A 59 -3.04 -25.02 -2.63
CA PHE A 59 -1.80 -25.78 -2.57
C PHE A 59 -1.73 -26.65 -1.30
N PHE A 60 -2.09 -26.11 -0.14
CA PHE A 60 -2.07 -26.84 1.13
C PHE A 60 -3.07 -27.99 1.13
N ILE A 61 -4.29 -27.77 0.61
CA ILE A 61 -5.28 -28.85 0.42
C ILE A 61 -4.72 -29.92 -0.52
N TYR A 62 -4.13 -29.53 -1.64
CA TYR A 62 -3.50 -30.47 -2.57
C TYR A 62 -2.40 -31.30 -1.88
N VAL A 63 -1.45 -30.64 -1.21
CA VAL A 63 -0.35 -31.31 -0.52
C VAL A 63 -0.85 -32.22 0.61
N SER A 64 -1.93 -31.85 1.30
CA SER A 64 -2.52 -32.70 2.35
C SER A 64 -3.07 -34.04 1.84
N SER A 65 -3.26 -34.18 0.54
CA SER A 65 -3.65 -35.44 -0.11
C SER A 65 -2.48 -36.28 -0.62
N LEU A 66 -1.25 -35.77 -0.51
CA LEU A 66 -0.05 -36.50 -0.89
C LEU A 66 0.39 -37.38 0.28
N GLU A 67 0.52 -38.68 0.04
CA GLU A 67 1.12 -39.62 0.99
C GLU A 67 2.63 -39.68 0.72
N GLU A 68 3.38 -38.77 1.34
CA GLU A 68 4.85 -38.70 1.25
C GLU A 68 5.49 -39.10 2.59
N ASP A 69 6.62 -39.81 2.52
CA ASP A 69 7.50 -40.09 3.67
C ASP A 69 8.75 -39.19 3.64
N GLU A 70 9.64 -39.36 4.62
CA GLU A 70 10.88 -38.57 4.70
C GLU A 70 11.86 -38.79 3.53
N GLU A 71 11.74 -39.86 2.75
CA GLU A 71 12.60 -40.19 1.60
C GLU A 71 11.92 -39.92 0.25
N SER A 72 10.69 -39.40 0.24
CA SER A 72 9.89 -39.22 -0.99
C SER A 72 10.41 -38.11 -1.93
N GLY A 73 11.41 -37.34 -1.51
CA GLY A 73 12.07 -36.33 -2.34
C GLY A 73 12.89 -36.94 -3.49
N LEU A 74 13.14 -36.15 -4.53
CA LEU A 74 14.00 -36.59 -5.64
C LEU A 74 15.48 -36.66 -5.18
N SER A 75 16.01 -37.88 -5.05
CA SER A 75 17.40 -38.18 -4.66
C SER A 75 18.23 -38.82 -5.80
N LEU A 76 19.55 -38.92 -5.64
CA LEU A 76 20.53 -39.43 -6.62
C LEU A 76 21.10 -40.80 -6.21
#